data_AF-A0A2D9KWK5-F1
#
_entry.id   AF-A0A2D9KWK5-F1
#
_cell.length_a   1.000
_cell.length_b   1.000
_cell.length_c   1.000
_cell.angle_alpha   90.00
_cell.angle_beta   90.00
_cell.angle_gamma   90.00
#
_symmetry.space_group_name_H-M   'P 1'
#
loop_
_entity.id
_entity.type
_entity.pdbx_description
1 polymer ?
#
loop_
_entity_poly.entity_id
_entity_poly.type
_entity_poly.pdbx_seq_one_letter_code
_entity_poly.pdbx_strand_id
1 'polypeptide(L)'
;MTDWNILIIEYESDIIEKFLGYDINTGEFRFSSAIKEYDPHTNRGITTTGSRYCFLTPPGKLHPKAQKIYDDFCKVKEVNIKLKYEF
;
A
#
# COMPACT_ATOMS: atom_id res chain seq x y z
N MET A 1 -4.36 5.19 8.82
CA MET A 1 -3.11 5.29 8.02
C MET A 1 -3.19 6.55 7.18
N THR A 2 -2.06 7.24 6.96
CA THR A 2 -1.94 8.47 6.16
C THR A 2 -0.80 8.31 5.15
N ASP A 3 -0.70 9.22 4.18
CA ASP A 3 0.43 9.34 3.24
C ASP A 3 0.79 7.97 2.66
N TRP A 4 -0.20 7.40 1.97
CA TRP A 4 -0.28 6.00 1.64
C TRP A 4 -0.65 5.80 0.18
N ASN A 5 -0.38 4.61 -0.36
CA ASN A 5 -0.72 4.23 -1.72
C ASN A 5 -1.04 2.73 -1.79
N ILE A 6 -1.51 2.28 -2.95
CA ILE A 6 -1.64 0.86 -3.29
C ILE A 6 -0.43 0.48 -4.12
N LEU A 7 0.31 -0.53 -3.64
CA LEU A 7 1.32 -1.22 -4.41
C LEU A 7 0.64 -2.27 -5.28
N ILE A 8 0.91 -2.22 -6.58
CA ILE A 8 0.65 -3.31 -7.52
C ILE A 8 1.96 -4.09 -7.63
N ILE A 9 1.95 -5.33 -7.17
CA ILE A 9 3.09 -6.25 -7.20
C ILE A 9 2.77 -7.33 -8.21
N GLU A 10 3.59 -7.40 -9.24
CA GLU A 10 3.51 -8.40 -10.30
C GLU A 10 4.68 -9.37 -10.09
N TYR A 11 4.37 -10.64 -9.87
CA TYR A 11 5.34 -11.72 -9.73
C TYR A 11 4.89 -12.89 -10.60
N GLU A 12 5.76 -13.32 -11.51
CA GLU A 12 5.41 -14.30 -12.55
C GLU A 12 4.16 -13.88 -13.35
N SER A 13 3.01 -14.54 -13.11
CA SER A 13 1.71 -14.21 -13.74
C SER A 13 0.66 -13.70 -12.73
N ASP A 14 1.03 -13.57 -11.46
CA ASP A 14 0.14 -13.11 -10.41
C ASP A 14 0.29 -11.62 -10.18
N ILE A 15 -0.85 -10.93 -10.12
CA ILE A 15 -0.93 -9.52 -9.77
C ILE A 15 -1.64 -9.41 -8.42
N ILE A 16 -0.94 -8.86 -7.44
CA ILE A 16 -1.49 -8.60 -6.11
C ILE A 16 -1.44 -7.12 -5.79
N GLU A 17 -2.50 -6.62 -5.17
CA GLU A 17 -2.54 -5.26 -4.65
C GLU A 17 -2.36 -5.28 -3.13
N LYS A 18 -1.57 -4.35 -2.59
CA LYS A 18 -1.33 -4.19 -1.14
C LYS A 18 -1.30 -2.72 -0.76
N PHE A 19 -1.82 -2.40 0.42
CA PHE A 19 -1.69 -1.06 0.99
C PHE A 19 -0.29 -0.87 1.56
N LEU A 20 0.32 0.28 1.28
CA LEU A 20 1.56 0.75 1.91
C LEU A 20 1.38 2.19 2.35
N GLY A 21 1.71 2.51 3.60
CA GLY A 21 1.59 3.88 4.10
C GLY A 21 2.13 4.06 5.50
N TYR A 22 1.80 5.19 6.11
CA TYR A 22 2.26 5.55 7.46
C TYR A 22 1.16 5.36 8.52
N ASP A 23 1.46 4.57 9.55
CA ASP A 23 0.59 4.38 10.70
C ASP A 23 0.90 5.41 11.78
N ILE A 24 0.01 6.39 11.92
CA ILE A 24 0.16 7.48 12.88
C ILE A 24 0.17 7.02 14.34
N ASN A 25 -0.38 5.84 14.65
CA ASN A 25 -0.47 5.35 16.02
C ASN A 25 0.85 4.73 16.48
N THR A 26 1.55 4.05 15.57
CA THR A 26 2.83 3.38 15.87
C THR A 26 4.02 4.23 15.45
N GLY A 27 3.80 5.24 14.61
CA GLY A 27 4.86 6.08 14.06
C GLY A 27 5.71 5.34 13.02
N GLU A 28 5.23 4.22 12.48
CA GLU A 28 5.97 3.35 11.55
C GLU A 28 5.24 3.17 10.21
N PHE A 29 5.94 2.61 9.23
CA PHE A 29 5.28 2.18 8.01
C PHE A 29 4.35 1.00 8.30
N ARG A 30 3.30 0.87 7.49
CA ARG A 30 2.40 -0.28 7.50
C ARG A 30 2.27 -0.81 6.09
N PHE A 31 2.49 -2.12 5.96
CA PHE A 31 2.33 -2.87 4.72
C PHE A 31 1.31 -3.98 4.95
N SER A 32 0.27 -4.03 4.13
CA SER A 32 -0.86 -4.93 4.36
C SER A 32 -0.67 -6.32 3.73
N SER A 33 -1.54 -7.26 4.11
CA SER A 33 -1.86 -8.42 3.27
C SER A 33 -2.58 -7.98 1.98
N ALA A 34 -2.83 -8.91 1.06
CA ALA A 34 -3.47 -8.61 -0.22
C ALA A 34 -4.83 -7.91 -0.03
N ILE A 35 -5.10 -6.90 -0.84
CA ILE A 35 -6.35 -6.16 -0.82
C ILE A 35 -7.45 -7.07 -1.37
N LYS A 36 -8.55 -7.13 -0.62
CA LYS A 36 -9.80 -7.71 -1.11
C LYS A 36 -10.67 -6.63 -1.74
N GLU A 37 -10.77 -5.47 -1.07
CA GLU A 37 -11.61 -4.37 -1.50
C GLU A 37 -11.04 -3.04 -1.00
N TYR A 38 -11.16 -1.98 -1.81
CA TYR A 38 -10.93 -0.60 -1.43
C TYR A 38 -12.06 0.27 -1.97
N ASP A 39 -12.72 1.01 -1.08
CA ASP A 39 -13.76 1.97 -1.43
C ASP A 39 -13.21 3.40 -1.34
N PRO A 40 -13.02 4.10 -2.48
CA PRO A 40 -12.52 5.47 -2.49
C PRO A 40 -13.53 6.49 -1.96
N HIS A 41 -14.85 6.19 -1.93
CA HIS A 41 -15.87 7.11 -1.42
C HIS A 41 -15.83 7.19 0.10
N THR A 42 -15.69 6.04 0.77
CA THR A 42 -15.56 5.99 2.24
C THR A 42 -14.12 6.01 2.73
N ASN A 43 -13.16 5.95 1.81
CA ASN A 43 -11.72 5.87 2.05
C ASN A 43 -11.36 4.74 3.04
N ARG A 44 -11.90 3.55 2.77
CA ARG A 44 -11.76 2.35 3.60
C ARG A 44 -11.35 1.15 2.76
N GLY A 45 -10.61 0.24 3.39
CA GLY A 45 -10.13 -0.97 2.73
C GLY A 45 -10.26 -2.21 3.60
N ILE A 46 -10.38 -3.36 2.95
CA ILE A 46 -10.40 -4.68 3.59
C ILE A 46 -9.38 -5.57 2.87
N THR A 47 -8.59 -6.31 3.63
CA THR A 47 -7.65 -7.29 3.08
C THR A 47 -8.25 -8.70 3.05
N THR A 48 -7.62 -9.61 2.31
CA THR A 48 -8.03 -11.02 2.21
C THR A 48 -7.97 -11.74 3.56
N THR A 49 -7.13 -11.29 4.48
CA THR A 49 -7.04 -11.80 5.87
C THR A 49 -8.11 -11.21 6.81
N GLY A 50 -8.98 -10.33 6.32
CA GLY A 50 -10.04 -9.69 7.10
C GLY A 50 -9.63 -8.43 7.86
N SER A 51 -8.40 -7.94 7.69
CA SER A 51 -7.96 -6.69 8.33
C SER A 51 -8.67 -5.49 7.68
N ARG A 52 -9.14 -4.56 8.50
CA ARG A 52 -9.86 -3.35 8.06
C ARG A 52 -8.99 -2.11 8.21
N TYR A 53 -9.01 -1.26 7.21
CA TYR A 53 -8.23 -0.03 7.15
C TYR A 53 -9.17 1.17 7.03
N CYS A 54 -8.88 2.20 7.81
CA CYS A 54 -9.45 3.54 7.67
C CYS A 54 -8.30 4.50 7.33
N PHE A 55 -8.43 5.18 6.20
CA PHE A 55 -7.39 6.07 5.70
C PHE A 55 -7.75 7.53 5.98
N LEU A 56 -6.77 8.30 6.46
CA LEU A 56 -6.95 9.69 6.90
C LEU A 56 -6.79 10.70 5.75
N THR A 57 -6.10 10.28 4.69
CA THR A 57 -5.89 11.04 3.47
C THR A 57 -6.32 10.20 2.27
N PRO A 58 -6.61 10.79 1.11
CA PRO A 58 -6.69 10.06 -0.16
C PRO A 58 -5.37 9.29 -0.43
N PRO A 59 -5.41 8.24 -1.28
CA PRO A 59 -4.20 7.60 -1.74
C PRO A 59 -3.35 8.60 -2.52
N GLY A 60 -2.04 8.50 -2.37
CA GLY A 60 -1.17 9.65 -2.41
C GLY A 60 0.31 9.32 -2.55
N LYS A 61 1.08 10.39 -2.54
CA LYS A 61 2.51 10.33 -2.24
C LYS A 61 2.72 9.58 -0.91
N LEU A 62 3.69 8.67 -0.91
CA LEU A 62 4.06 7.95 0.31
C LEU A 62 4.77 8.87 1.30
N HIS A 63 4.54 8.62 2.59
CA HIS A 63 5.39 9.16 3.66
C HIS A 63 6.85 8.71 3.46
N PRO A 64 7.88 9.51 3.80
CA PRO A 64 9.29 9.12 3.61
C PRO A 64 9.68 7.75 4.16
N LYS A 65 9.13 7.35 5.32
CA LYS A 65 9.35 5.99 5.87
C LYS A 65 8.77 4.90 4.96
N ALA A 66 7.56 5.08 4.45
CA ALA A 66 6.91 4.14 3.55
C ALA A 66 7.57 4.14 2.17
N GLN A 67 7.99 5.33 1.68
CA GLN A 67 8.75 5.48 0.44
C GLN A 67 10.04 4.67 0.48
N LYS A 68 10.80 4.74 1.58
CA LYS A 68 12.03 3.94 1.73
C LYS A 68 11.77 2.43 1.57
N ILE A 69 10.67 1.94 2.12
CA ILE A 69 10.28 0.52 2.00
C ILE A 69 9.89 0.19 0.55
N TYR A 70 9.16 1.06 -0.12
CA TYR A 70 8.87 0.92 -1.55
C TYR A 70 10.16 0.86 -2.39
N ASP A 71 11.08 1.79 -2.16
CA ASP A 71 12.37 1.84 -2.87
C ASP A 71 13.20 0.57 -2.63
N ASP A 72 13.15 0.01 -1.42
CA ASP A 72 13.80 -1.25 -1.09
C ASP A 72 13.14 -2.45 -1.78
N PHE A 73 11.81 -2.47 -1.87
CA PHE A 73 11.07 -3.50 -2.62
C PHE A 73 11.35 -3.45 -4.12
N CYS A 74 11.45 -2.25 -4.71
CA CYS A 74 11.78 -2.09 -6.14
C CYS A 74 13.19 -2.54 -6.53
N LYS A 75 14.07 -2.85 -5.56
CA LYS A 75 15.41 -3.41 -5.84
C LYS A 75 15.38 -4.92 -6.09
N VAL A 76 14.30 -5.60 -5.71
CA VAL A 76 14.13 -7.05 -5.92
C VAL A 76 13.81 -7.28 -7.39
N LYS A 77 14.66 -8.03 -8.10
CA LYS A 77 14.58 -8.14 -9.57
C LYS A 77 13.48 -9.08 -10.05
N GLU A 78 13.06 -9.97 -9.19
CA GLU A 78 12.09 -11.02 -9.46
C GLU A 78 10.64 -10.50 -9.45
N VAL A 79 10.41 -9.30 -8.89
CA VAL A 79 9.10 -8.69 -8.75
C VAL A 79 9.08 -7.33 -9.44
N ASN A 80 8.00 -7.06 -10.19
CA ASN A 80 7.75 -5.72 -10.70
C ASN A 80 6.75 -5.02 -9.76
N ILE A 81 7.13 -3.86 -9.24
CA ILE A 81 6.34 -3.15 -8.21
C ILE A 81 6.15 -1.69 -8.63
N LYS A 82 4.88 -1.28 -8.71
CA LYS A 82 4.48 0.09 -9.05
C LYS A 82 3.44 0.63 -8.08
N LEU A 83 3.37 1.95 -7.98
CA LEU A 83 2.31 2.65 -7.26
C LEU A 83 1.08 2.77 -8.17
N LYS A 84 -0.10 2.46 -7.65
CA LYS A 84 -1.35 2.53 -8.41
C LYS A 84 -1.77 3.97 -8.72
N TYR A 85 -1.46 4.90 -7.83
CA TYR A 85 -1.74 6.31 -7.99
C TYR A 85 -0.41 7.07 -8.16
N GLU A 86 -0.20 7.63 -9.35
CA GLU A 86 0.96 8.47 -9.70
C GLU A 86 0.59 9.96 -9.50
N PHE A 87 1.54 10.77 -9.03
CA PHE A 87 1.39 12.20 -8.74
C PHE A 87 2.57 13.01 -9.27
#